data_AF-A0A0Q8DY65-F1
#
_entry.id   AF-A0A0Q8DY65-F1
#
_cell.length_a   1.000
_cell.length_b   1.000
_cell.length_c   1.000
_cell.angle_alpha   90.00
_cell.angle_beta   90.00
_cell.angle_gamma   90.00
#
_symmetry.space_group_name_H-M   'P 1'
#
loop_
_entity.id
_entity.type
_entity.pdbx_description
1 polymer ?
#
loop_
_entity_poly.entity_id
_entity_poly.type
_entity_poly.pdbx_seq_one_letter_code
_entity_poly.pdbx_strand_id
1 'polypeptide(L)'
;MVGLSLSRVVEETRARGGLAGLSPRENEVLDLMAQGLSNKAIADQLHLSLKTVEPIVSSIFTKLKLPADASTNRRVLAVRALLEE
;
A
#
# COMPACT_ATOMS: atom_id res chain seq x y z
N MET A 1 7.27 -12.64 -22.99
CA MET A 1 6.47 -11.68 -22.20
C MET A 1 5.90 -12.46 -21.03
N VAL A 2 6.70 -12.64 -19.97
CA VAL A 2 6.40 -13.59 -18.89
C VAL A 2 5.48 -12.89 -17.90
N GLY A 3 4.26 -13.41 -17.72
CA GLY A 3 3.36 -12.94 -16.67
C GLY A 3 4.07 -13.06 -15.33
N LEU A 4 4.30 -11.93 -14.67
CA LEU A 4 4.88 -11.91 -13.34
C LEU A 4 3.89 -12.61 -12.41
N SER A 5 4.22 -13.84 -12.02
CA SER A 5 3.46 -14.63 -11.04
C SER A 5 3.27 -13.79 -9.78
N LEU A 6 2.01 -13.55 -9.39
CA LEU A 6 1.64 -12.74 -8.22
C LEU A 6 2.38 -13.20 -6.95
N SER A 7 2.62 -14.50 -6.83
CA SER A 7 3.38 -15.12 -5.74
C SER A 7 4.85 -14.68 -5.68
N ARG A 8 5.50 -14.37 -6.81
CA ARG A 8 6.91 -13.89 -6.78
C ARG A 8 7.03 -12.47 -6.27
N VAL A 9 6.07 -11.59 -6.61
CA VAL A 9 6.12 -10.18 -6.20
C VAL A 9 5.95 -10.05 -4.69
N VAL A 10 5.06 -10.87 -4.11
CA VAL A 10 4.83 -10.89 -2.65
C VAL A 10 6.05 -11.43 -1.90
N GLU A 11 6.66 -12.51 -2.38
CA GLU A 11 7.78 -13.16 -1.71
C GLU A 11 9.05 -12.29 -1.70
N GLU A 12 9.27 -11.49 -2.74
CA GLU A 12 10.40 -10.58 -2.84
C GLU A 12 10.27 -9.36 -1.92
N THR A 13 9.03 -8.97 -1.58
CA THR A 13 8.72 -7.92 -0.59
C THR A 13 8.95 -8.43 0.83
N ARG A 14 8.57 -9.68 1.13
CA ARG A 14 8.84 -10.33 2.42
C ARG A 14 10.32 -10.51 2.71
N ALA A 15 11.09 -11.02 1.75
CA ALA A 15 12.51 -11.31 1.90
C ALA A 15 13.40 -10.08 2.17
N ARG A 16 12.86 -8.86 1.98
CA ARG A 16 13.56 -7.59 2.21
C ARG A 16 13.01 -6.76 3.37
N GLY A 17 12.09 -7.32 4.17
CA GLY A 17 11.58 -6.68 5.38
C GLY A 17 10.12 -6.24 5.34
N GLY A 18 9.26 -6.77 4.47
CA GLY A 18 7.79 -6.58 4.57
C GLY A 18 7.32 -5.13 4.77
N LEU A 19 6.30 -4.95 5.62
CA LEU A 19 5.85 -3.63 6.11
C LEU A 19 6.93 -2.86 6.89
N ALA A 20 8.04 -3.49 7.31
CA ALA A 20 9.09 -2.84 8.11
C ALA A 20 9.84 -1.72 7.35
N GLY A 21 9.67 -1.61 6.04
CA GLY A 21 10.15 -0.46 5.25
C GLY A 21 9.22 0.77 5.28
N LEU A 22 8.00 0.63 5.79
CA LEU A 22 7.05 1.73 5.94
C LEU A 22 7.35 2.52 7.21
N SER A 23 7.29 3.84 7.11
CA SER A 23 7.32 4.74 8.26
C SER A 23 6.06 4.58 9.11
N PRO A 24 6.07 5.03 10.38
CA PRO A 24 4.88 4.96 11.23
C PRO A 24 3.64 5.59 10.59
N ARG A 25 3.81 6.72 9.89
CA ARG A 25 2.69 7.41 9.21
C ARG A 25 2.18 6.65 7.99
N GLU A 26 3.05 5.95 7.27
CA GLU A 26 2.66 5.10 6.15
C GLU A 26 1.91 3.85 6.61
N ASN A 27 2.34 3.25 7.73
CA ASN A 27 1.62 2.14 8.36
C ASN A 27 0.21 2.58 8.80
N GLU A 28 0.09 3.72 9.49
CA GLU A 28 -1.22 4.25 9.91
C GLU A 28 -2.15 4.49 8.72
N VAL A 29 -1.64 5.06 7.61
CA VAL A 29 -2.44 5.22 6.38
C VAL A 29 -2.82 3.88 5.76
N LEU A 30 -1.95 2.87 5.82
CA LEU A 30 -2.24 1.53 5.31
C LEU A 30 -3.28 0.80 6.18
N ASP A 31 -3.27 0.98 7.49
CA ASP A 31 -4.26 0.41 8.41
C ASP A 31 -5.66 1.00 8.14
N LEU A 32 -5.74 2.32 7.96
CA LEU A 32 -6.99 2.99 7.59
C LEU A 32 -7.46 2.58 6.19
N MET A 33 -6.52 2.35 5.27
CA MET A 33 -6.81 1.81 3.95
C MET A 33 -7.39 0.39 4.03
N ALA A 34 -6.87 -0.47 4.92
CA ALA A 34 -7.36 -1.83 5.14
C ALA A 34 -8.77 -1.87 5.73
N GLN A 35 -9.18 -0.83 6.46
CA GLN A 35 -10.56 -0.61 6.90
C GLN A 35 -11.51 -0.20 5.76
N GLY A 36 -11.00 -0.07 4.52
CA GLY A 36 -11.81 0.30 3.35
C GLY A 36 -12.02 1.80 3.18
N LEU A 37 -11.32 2.63 3.95
CA LEU A 37 -11.50 4.09 3.88
C LEU A 37 -10.91 4.66 2.59
N SER A 38 -11.56 5.69 2.03
CA SER A 38 -11.06 6.46 0.89
C SER A 38 -9.95 7.43 1.31
N ASN A 39 -9.16 7.97 0.36
CA ASN A 39 -8.15 8.98 0.69
C ASN A 39 -8.74 10.21 1.40
N LYS A 40 -9.97 10.60 1.05
CA LYS A 40 -10.67 11.70 1.72
C LYS A 40 -11.01 11.33 3.16
N ALA A 41 -11.60 10.16 3.39
CA ALA A 41 -11.93 9.71 4.75
C ALA A 41 -10.67 9.52 5.61
N ILE A 42 -9.57 9.02 5.04
CA ILE A 42 -8.27 8.94 5.71
C ILE A 42 -7.76 10.34 6.06
N ALA A 43 -7.85 11.29 5.13
CA ALA A 43 -7.45 12.67 5.38
C ALA A 43 -8.26 13.28 6.54
N ASP A 44 -9.57 13.08 6.54
CA ASP A 44 -10.48 13.55 7.59
C ASP A 44 -10.11 12.92 8.95
N GLN A 45 -9.93 11.60 9.02
CA GLN A 45 -9.60 10.87 10.25
C GLN A 45 -8.22 11.24 10.82
N LEU A 46 -7.28 11.55 9.94
CA LEU A 46 -5.92 11.94 10.30
C LEU A 46 -5.74 13.45 10.50
N HIS A 47 -6.82 14.24 10.36
CA HIS A 47 -6.81 15.71 10.36
C HIS A 47 -5.78 16.30 9.38
N LEU A 48 -5.67 15.70 8.20
CA LEU A 48 -4.79 16.12 7.11
C LEU A 48 -5.58 16.61 5.91
N SER A 49 -4.89 17.30 5.00
CA SER A 49 -5.45 17.59 3.68
C SER A 49 -5.38 16.37 2.77
N LEU A 50 -6.31 16.25 1.82
CA LEU A 50 -6.25 15.22 0.78
C LEU A 50 -4.91 15.24 0.01
N LYS A 51 -4.40 16.44 -0.28
CA LYS A 51 -3.09 16.66 -0.94
C LYS A 51 -1.90 16.13 -0.13
N THR A 52 -2.06 15.93 1.18
CA THR A 52 -1.05 15.31 2.04
C THR A 52 -1.15 13.79 2.02
N VAL A 53 -2.35 13.23 1.97
CA VAL A 53 -2.57 11.77 2.01
C VAL A 53 -2.20 11.10 0.67
N GLU A 54 -2.53 11.73 -0.45
CA GLU A 54 -2.23 11.19 -1.80
C GLU A 54 -0.75 10.82 -2.03
N PRO A 55 0.24 11.68 -1.70
CA PRO A 55 1.65 11.31 -1.84
C PRO A 55 2.08 10.22 -0.85
N ILE A 56 1.49 10.15 0.36
CA ILE A 56 1.79 9.07 1.32
C ILE A 56 1.31 7.72 0.75
N VAL A 57 0.08 7.68 0.21
CA VAL A 57 -0.45 6.48 -0.47
C VAL A 57 0.43 6.06 -1.66
N SER A 58 0.90 7.02 -2.44
CA SER A 58 1.82 6.75 -3.55
C SER A 58 3.17 6.21 -3.09
N SER A 59 3.69 6.74 -1.97
CA SER A 59 4.92 6.26 -1.33
C SER A 59 4.78 4.82 -0.85
N ILE A 60 3.65 4.48 -0.19
CA ILE A 60 3.34 3.10 0.22
C ILE A 60 3.40 2.15 -0.97
N PHE A 61 2.72 2.46 -2.07
CA PHE A 61 2.74 1.62 -3.26
C PHE A 61 4.15 1.45 -3.84
N THR A 62 4.96 2.49 -3.77
CA THR A 62 6.35 2.46 -4.26
C THR A 62 7.24 1.60 -3.37
N LYS A 63 7.13 1.74 -2.05
CA LYS A 63 7.90 0.99 -1.05
C LYS A 63 7.54 -0.50 -1.04
N LEU A 64 6.25 -0.80 -1.21
CA LEU A 64 5.74 -2.16 -1.38
C LEU A 64 5.96 -2.71 -2.81
N LYS A 65 6.60 -1.94 -3.70
CA LYS A 65 6.90 -2.29 -5.09
C LYS A 65 5.69 -2.78 -5.87
N LEU A 66 4.53 -2.20 -5.62
CA LEU A 66 3.27 -2.59 -6.24
C LEU A 66 3.20 -2.05 -7.67
N PRO A 67 3.11 -2.92 -8.69
CA PRO A 67 3.10 -2.49 -10.08
C PRO A 67 1.88 -1.63 -10.37
N ALA A 68 2.08 -0.56 -11.15
CA ALA A 68 0.99 0.20 -11.75
C ALA A 68 0.47 -0.56 -12.98
N ASP A 69 -0.31 -1.60 -12.72
CA ASP A 69 -0.95 -2.41 -13.75
C ASP A 69 -2.42 -1.99 -13.91
N ALA A 70 -2.92 -2.02 -15.15
CA ALA A 70 -4.29 -1.65 -15.47
C ALA A 70 -5.30 -2.74 -15.05
N SER A 71 -4.84 -3.99 -14.87
CA SER A 71 -5.71 -5.11 -14.51
C SER A 71 -5.89 -5.31 -13.01
N THR A 72 -5.13 -4.60 -12.18
CA THR A 72 -5.12 -4.78 -10.72
C THR A 72 -5.25 -3.47 -9.95
N ASN A 73 -5.88 -3.53 -8.78
CA ASN A 73 -5.99 -2.38 -7.89
C ASN A 73 -4.85 -2.41 -6.86
N ARG A 74 -3.89 -1.49 -7.00
CA ARG A 74 -2.74 -1.35 -6.08
C ARG A 74 -3.14 -1.20 -4.62
N ARG A 75 -4.30 -0.60 -4.35
CA ARG A 75 -4.84 -0.43 -2.99
C ARG A 75 -5.20 -1.79 -2.39
N VAL A 76 -5.86 -2.65 -3.17
CA VAL A 76 -6.19 -4.03 -2.75
C VAL A 76 -4.94 -4.86 -2.57
N LEU A 77 -3.94 -4.72 -3.46
CA LEU A 77 -2.66 -5.41 -3.32
C LEU A 77 -1.92 -4.99 -2.05
N ALA A 78 -1.94 -3.69 -1.71
CA ALA A 78 -1.33 -3.18 -0.48
C ALA A 78 -2.00 -3.76 0.77
N VAL A 79 -3.34 -3.80 0.80
CA VAL A 79 -4.09 -4.39 1.92
C VAL A 79 -3.86 -5.90 2.03
N ARG A 80 -3.77 -6.61 0.91
CA ARG A 80 -3.40 -8.04 0.95
C ARG A 80 -2.00 -8.26 1.51
N ALA A 81 -1.04 -7.43 1.13
CA ALA A 81 0.31 -7.51 1.68
C ALA A 81 0.32 -7.31 3.22
N LEU A 82 -0.55 -6.43 3.74
CA LEU A 82 -0.73 -6.24 5.19
C LEU A 82 -1.30 -7.48 5.89
N LEU A 83 -2.33 -8.11 5.30
CA LEU A 83 -3.02 -9.25 5.90
C LEU A 83 -2.25 -10.57 5.80
N GLU A 84 -1.37 -10.65 4.80
CA GLU A 84 -0.56 -11.84 4.56
C GLU A 84 0.70 -11.86 5.43
N GLU A 85 1.08 -10.78 6.11
CA GLU A 85 2.27 -10.67 6.98
C GLU A 85 2.15 -11.52 8.25
#